data_AF-A0ABD5CXV3-F1
#
_entry.id   AF-A0ABD5CXV3-F1
#
_cell.length_a   1.000
_cell.length_b   1.000
_cell.length_c   1.000
_cell.angle_alpha   90.00
_cell.angle_beta   90.00
_cell.angle_gamma   90.00
#
_symmetry.space_group_name_H-M   'P 1'
#
loop_
_entity.id
_entity.type
_entity.pdbx_description
1 polymer ?
#
loop_
_entity_poly.entity_id
_entity_poly.type
_entity_poly.pdbx_seq_one_letter_code
_entity_poly.pdbx_strand_id
1 'polypeptide(L)'
;MLFLGPFYNWINTTSLSRVNHFPLVRLIVFSLDKTILYLLIFAALRCLWLLVTKRRTTFGRELKLGIFVGYLMLLFALTVFRDVYYPWQLHFHWNRPLSVINIRPLVETLKLQHAASHFDLWYQSLGNIAWFMPLGFGIPWVSKHRRRLAGTVMFGLLTSLSIETLQFLLISGVADIDDVIFNVIGAIFGYSLYRLFHHRK
;
A
#
# COMPACT_ATOMS: atom_id res chain seq x y z
N MET A 1 7.61 11.19 -15.00
CA MET A 1 6.74 10.06 -15.36
C MET A 1 7.25 9.49 -16.66
N LEU A 2 7.41 8.17 -16.78
CA LEU A 2 7.99 7.51 -17.95
C LEU A 2 6.93 7.05 -18.95
N PHE A 3 5.80 6.53 -18.48
CA PHE A 3 4.78 5.90 -19.32
C PHE A 3 3.48 6.73 -19.36
N LEU A 4 3.03 7.22 -18.21
CA LEU A 4 1.74 7.91 -18.05
C LEU A 4 1.84 9.43 -18.21
N GLY A 5 2.99 9.96 -18.64
CA GLY A 5 3.17 11.40 -18.88
C GLY A 5 2.18 12.00 -19.88
N PRO A 6 2.01 11.40 -21.09
CA PRO A 6 1.04 11.89 -22.06
C PRO A 6 -0.41 11.85 -21.53
N PHE A 7 -0.77 10.78 -20.83
CA PHE A 7 -2.08 10.62 -20.21
C PHE A 7 -2.33 11.66 -19.11
N TYR A 8 -1.34 11.89 -18.25
CA TYR A 8 -1.40 12.93 -17.21
C TYR A 8 -1.59 14.33 -17.83
N ASN A 9 -0.84 14.63 -18.89
CA ASN A 9 -0.97 15.90 -19.59
C ASN A 9 -2.35 16.07 -20.23
N TRP A 10 -2.91 15.00 -20.81
CA TRP A 10 -4.27 15.02 -21.34
C TRP A 10 -5.34 15.27 -20.25
N ILE A 11 -5.20 14.62 -19.08
CA ILE A 11 -6.08 14.90 -17.93
C ILE A 11 -5.95 16.36 -17.51
N ASN A 12 -4.71 16.86 -17.43
CA ASN A 12 -4.41 18.24 -17.04
C ASN A 12 -5.10 19.22 -17.99
N THR A 13 -4.87 19.11 -19.29
CA THR A 13 -5.44 20.03 -20.29
C THR A 13 -6.97 19.99 -20.32
N THR A 14 -7.59 18.86 -20.02
CA THR A 14 -9.05 18.68 -20.06
C THR A 14 -9.75 19.12 -18.77
N SER A 15 -9.06 19.05 -17.61
CA SER A 15 -9.67 19.22 -16.28
C SER A 15 -9.31 20.53 -15.56
N LEU A 16 -8.53 21.41 -16.20
CA LEU A 16 -7.98 22.66 -15.63
C LEU A 16 -9.00 23.63 -14.99
N SER A 17 -10.30 23.48 -15.26
CA SER A 17 -11.35 24.37 -14.72
C SER A 17 -12.43 23.68 -13.87
N ARG A 18 -12.35 22.36 -13.61
CA ARG A 18 -13.42 21.61 -12.89
C ARG A 18 -13.02 20.83 -11.64
N VAL A 19 -11.74 20.55 -11.41
CA VAL A 19 -11.34 19.59 -10.35
C VAL A 19 -10.37 20.19 -9.35
N ASN A 20 -10.87 20.53 -8.16
CA ASN A 20 -10.07 21.01 -7.02
C ASN A 20 -9.13 19.94 -6.40
N HIS A 21 -9.17 18.68 -6.86
CA HIS A 21 -8.36 17.55 -6.36
C HIS A 21 -7.10 17.23 -7.21
N PHE A 22 -6.55 18.24 -7.87
CA PHE A 22 -5.41 18.10 -8.78
C PHE A 22 -4.15 17.41 -8.20
N PRO A 23 -3.77 17.66 -6.92
CA PRO A 23 -2.62 16.99 -6.31
C PRO A 23 -2.79 15.48 -6.12
N LEU A 24 -4.00 15.02 -5.79
CA LEU A 24 -4.29 13.60 -5.57
C LEU A 24 -4.22 12.82 -6.89
N VAL A 25 -4.77 13.38 -7.97
CA VAL A 25 -4.69 12.77 -9.31
C VAL A 25 -3.24 12.65 -9.75
N ARG A 26 -2.43 13.71 -9.54
CA ARG A 26 -0.99 13.66 -9.83
C ARG A 26 -0.29 12.56 -9.02
N LEU A 27 -0.56 12.46 -7.72
CA LEU A 27 0.02 11.43 -6.86
C LEU A 27 -0.33 10.02 -7.32
N ILE A 28 -1.59 9.76 -7.66
CA ILE A 28 -2.07 8.46 -8.13
C ILE A 28 -1.39 8.11 -9.45
N VAL A 29 -1.42 9.00 -10.44
CA VAL A 29 -0.83 8.74 -11.76
C VAL A 29 0.69 8.55 -11.65
N PHE A 30 1.36 9.36 -10.83
CA PHE A 30 2.80 9.23 -10.57
C PHE A 30 3.13 7.89 -9.91
N SER A 31 2.30 7.45 -8.96
CA SER A 31 2.49 6.19 -8.24
C SER A 31 2.20 4.96 -9.09
N LEU A 32 1.21 5.04 -9.98
CA LEU A 32 0.94 4.00 -10.98
C LEU A 32 2.08 3.90 -11.98
N ASP A 33 2.59 5.03 -12.47
CA ASP A 33 3.67 5.08 -13.44
C ASP A 33 4.94 4.37 -12.95
N LYS A 34 5.37 4.66 -11.72
CA LYS A 34 6.52 3.96 -11.12
C LYS A 34 6.21 2.50 -10.77
N THR A 35 4.97 2.18 -10.38
CA THR A 35 4.57 0.79 -10.13
C THR A 35 4.68 -0.06 -11.40
N ILE A 36 4.27 0.49 -12.56
CA ILE A 36 4.44 -0.17 -13.86
C ILE A 36 5.91 -0.45 -14.13
N LEU A 37 6.79 0.55 -13.94
CA LEU A 37 8.23 0.38 -14.10
C LEU A 37 8.77 -0.78 -13.25
N TYR A 38 8.51 -0.76 -11.95
CA TYR A 38 9.03 -1.77 -11.02
C TYR A 38 8.42 -3.15 -11.23
N LEU A 39 7.17 -3.22 -11.68
CA LEU A 39 6.52 -4.49 -12.03
C LEU A 39 7.15 -5.12 -13.28
N LEU A 40 7.54 -4.32 -14.28
CA LEU A 40 8.28 -4.80 -15.45
C LEU A 40 9.66 -5.33 -15.06
N ILE A 41 10.38 -4.60 -14.20
CA ILE A 41 11.67 -5.05 -13.66
C ILE A 41 11.49 -6.37 -12.88
N PHE A 42 10.48 -6.46 -12.01
CA PHE A 42 10.16 -7.68 -11.30
C PHE A 42 9.85 -8.85 -12.24
N ALA A 43 9.04 -8.63 -13.29
CA ALA A 43 8.70 -9.66 -14.26
C ALA A 43 9.95 -10.17 -15.01
N ALA A 44 10.85 -9.28 -15.42
CA ALA A 44 12.11 -9.64 -16.07
C ALA A 44 13.02 -10.47 -15.15
N LEU A 45 13.25 -10.00 -13.92
CA LEU A 45 14.04 -10.71 -12.91
C LEU A 45 13.42 -12.06 -12.55
N ARG A 46 12.09 -12.11 -12.45
CA ARG A 46 11.35 -13.34 -12.15
C ARG A 46 11.48 -14.36 -13.28
N CYS A 47 11.35 -13.91 -14.54
CA CYS A 47 11.55 -14.75 -15.71
C CYS A 47 12.97 -15.32 -15.74
N LEU A 48 13.99 -14.46 -15.56
CA LEU A 48 15.39 -14.88 -15.49
C LEU A 48 15.62 -15.91 -14.39
N TRP A 49 15.10 -15.68 -13.18
CA TRP A 49 15.23 -16.61 -12.07
C TRP A 49 14.58 -17.98 -12.35
N LEU A 50 13.42 -18.00 -13.01
CA LEU A 50 12.74 -19.24 -13.41
C LEU A 50 13.54 -20.02 -14.47
N LEU A 51 14.15 -19.31 -15.43
CA LEU A 51 15.04 -19.90 -16.44
C LEU A 51 16.30 -20.50 -15.80
N VAL A 52 16.96 -19.76 -14.92
CA VAL A 52 18.20 -20.19 -14.24
C VAL A 52 17.93 -21.37 -13.29
N THR A 53 16.87 -21.30 -12.50
CA THR A 53 16.53 -22.35 -11.52
C THR A 53 15.81 -23.54 -12.17
N LYS A 54 15.49 -23.44 -13.47
CA LYS A 54 14.71 -24.43 -14.25
C LYS A 54 13.42 -24.86 -13.55
N ARG A 55 12.80 -23.98 -12.76
CA ARG A 55 11.57 -24.29 -12.02
C ARG A 55 10.37 -24.19 -12.95
N ARG A 56 9.62 -25.29 -13.06
CA ARG A 56 8.32 -25.29 -13.73
C ARG A 56 7.29 -24.59 -12.82
N THR A 57 6.67 -23.54 -13.32
CA THR A 57 5.54 -22.87 -12.67
C THR A 57 4.35 -22.85 -13.62
N THR A 58 3.15 -22.66 -13.07
CA THR A 58 1.93 -22.53 -13.88
C THR A 58 1.65 -21.05 -14.13
N PHE A 59 1.16 -20.70 -15.32
CA PHE A 59 0.81 -19.33 -15.67
C PHE A 59 -0.13 -18.70 -14.64
N GLY A 60 -1.16 -19.44 -14.22
CA GLY A 60 -2.12 -18.96 -13.21
C GLY A 60 -1.47 -18.64 -11.86
N ARG A 61 -0.44 -19.37 -11.42
CA ARG A 61 0.26 -19.06 -10.16
C ARG A 61 1.09 -17.79 -10.28
N GLU A 62 1.82 -17.63 -11.39
CA GLU A 62 2.66 -16.45 -11.60
C GLU A 62 1.80 -15.20 -11.82
N LEU A 63 0.64 -15.31 -12.47
CA LEU A 63 -0.32 -14.21 -12.59
C LEU A 63 -0.83 -13.74 -11.22
N LYS A 64 -1.22 -14.66 -10.33
CA LYS A 64 -1.64 -14.31 -8.96
C LYS A 64 -0.53 -13.61 -8.18
N LEU A 65 0.70 -14.11 -8.30
CA LEU A 65 1.86 -13.51 -7.68
C LEU A 65 2.13 -12.10 -8.23
N GLY A 66 2.09 -11.92 -9.55
CA GLY A 66 2.29 -10.63 -10.20
C GLY A 66 1.26 -9.59 -9.78
N ILE A 67 -0.03 -9.96 -9.72
CA ILE A 67 -1.10 -9.07 -9.24
C ILE A 67 -0.84 -8.66 -7.79
N PHE A 68 -0.52 -9.63 -6.92
CA PHE A 68 -0.28 -9.34 -5.50
C PHE A 68 0.96 -8.47 -5.27
N VAL A 69 2.06 -8.76 -5.98
CA VAL A 69 3.29 -7.95 -5.91
C VAL A 69 3.06 -6.55 -6.46
N GLY A 70 2.36 -6.41 -7.60
CA GLY A 70 2.01 -5.11 -8.16
C GLY A 70 1.14 -4.28 -7.21
N TYR A 71 0.17 -4.92 -6.54
CA TYR A 71 -0.61 -4.27 -5.49
C TYR A 71 0.27 -3.82 -4.31
N LEU A 72 1.18 -4.65 -3.80
CA LEU A 72 2.09 -4.25 -2.72
C LEU A 72 2.99 -3.09 -3.13
N MET A 73 3.54 -3.13 -4.36
CA MET A 73 4.32 -2.03 -4.91
C MET A 73 3.49 -0.74 -4.96
N LEU A 74 2.23 -0.83 -5.42
CA LEU A 74 1.33 0.32 -5.47
C LEU A 74 1.01 0.86 -4.07
N LEU A 75 0.79 -0.02 -3.10
CA LEU A 75 0.54 0.36 -1.71
C LEU A 75 1.71 1.19 -1.17
N PHE A 76 2.94 0.67 -1.23
CA PHE A 76 4.13 1.41 -0.79
C PHE A 76 4.38 2.67 -1.62
N ALA A 77 4.11 2.63 -2.92
CA ALA A 77 4.22 3.77 -3.82
C ALA A 77 3.31 4.94 -3.42
N LEU A 78 2.09 4.64 -2.97
CA LEU A 78 1.09 5.61 -2.54
C LEU A 78 1.30 6.08 -1.09
N THR A 79 1.73 5.20 -0.19
CA THR A 79 1.82 5.52 1.25
C THR A 79 3.17 6.10 1.65
N VAL A 80 4.26 5.43 1.26
CA VAL A 80 5.63 5.74 1.68
C VAL A 80 6.33 6.60 0.63
N PHE A 81 6.39 6.13 -0.61
CA PHE A 81 7.27 6.70 -1.63
C PHE A 81 6.62 7.82 -2.45
N ARG A 82 5.74 8.64 -1.84
CA ARG A 82 4.88 9.61 -2.56
C ARG A 82 5.65 10.47 -3.56
N ASP A 83 6.79 11.02 -3.13
CA ASP A 83 7.64 11.91 -3.93
C ASP A 83 8.95 11.25 -4.41
N VAL A 84 9.09 9.94 -4.20
CA VAL A 84 10.27 9.17 -4.59
C VAL A 84 9.91 8.34 -5.82
N TYR A 85 10.59 8.62 -6.94
CA TYR A 85 10.45 7.85 -8.15
C TYR A 85 11.52 6.75 -8.22
N TYR A 86 12.77 7.10 -7.92
CA TYR A 86 13.92 6.22 -8.01
C TYR A 86 14.58 5.99 -6.65
N PRO A 87 15.23 4.83 -6.41
CA PRO A 87 15.79 4.51 -5.10
C PRO A 87 16.90 5.47 -4.66
N TRP A 88 17.65 6.06 -5.59
CA TRP A 88 18.71 7.03 -5.28
C TRP A 88 18.20 8.39 -4.80
N GLN A 89 16.89 8.64 -4.86
CA GLN A 89 16.26 9.85 -4.30
C GLN A 89 15.85 9.68 -2.83
N LEU A 90 16.10 8.50 -2.24
CA LEU A 90 15.76 8.24 -0.84
C LEU A 90 16.70 8.99 0.09
N HIS A 91 16.12 9.83 0.95
CA HIS A 91 16.82 10.54 2.01
C HIS A 91 16.29 10.06 3.38
N PHE A 92 17.15 9.38 4.14
CA PHE A 92 16.81 8.86 5.46
C PHE A 92 17.15 9.86 6.56
N HIS A 93 16.17 10.15 7.40
CA HIS A 93 16.27 11.08 8.52
C HIS A 93 16.34 10.32 9.85
N TRP A 94 17.55 9.89 10.21
CA TRP A 94 17.81 9.12 11.43
C TRP A 94 17.64 9.93 12.72
N ASN A 95 17.84 11.25 12.66
CA ASN A 95 17.83 12.12 13.84
C ASN A 95 16.45 12.73 14.13
N ARG A 96 15.38 12.15 13.58
CA ARG A 96 14.02 12.64 13.83
C ARG A 96 13.61 12.30 15.26
N PRO A 97 13.12 13.26 16.06
CA PRO A 97 12.74 12.99 17.44
C PRO A 97 11.54 12.05 17.52
N LEU A 98 11.62 11.05 18.40
CA LEU A 98 10.56 10.06 18.62
C LEU A 98 9.27 10.68 19.17
N SER A 99 9.33 11.89 19.73
CA SER A 99 8.16 12.64 20.20
C SER A 99 7.17 13.02 19.09
N VAL A 100 7.58 12.92 17.83
CA VAL A 100 6.72 13.18 16.65
C VAL A 100 5.86 11.97 16.30
N ILE A 101 6.17 10.78 16.84
CA ILE A 101 5.38 9.57 16.62
C ILE A 101 4.13 9.65 17.50
N ASN A 102 2.96 9.48 16.89
CA ASN A 102 1.73 9.34 17.66
C ASN A 102 1.62 7.90 18.20
N ILE A 103 1.94 7.75 19.48
CA ILE A 103 1.88 6.45 20.18
C ILE A 103 0.64 6.30 21.06
N ARG A 104 -0.24 7.31 21.12
CA ARG A 104 -1.41 7.29 22.00
C ARG A 104 -2.62 6.81 21.20
N PRO A 105 -2.98 5.52 21.28
CA PRO A 105 -4.04 4.99 20.45
C PRO A 105 -5.36 5.65 20.79
N LEU A 106 -6.11 6.03 19.76
CA LEU A 106 -7.46 6.56 19.79
C LEU A 106 -7.61 7.89 20.52
N VAL A 107 -6.57 8.45 21.14
CA VAL A 107 -6.69 9.71 21.90
C VAL A 107 -6.83 10.90 20.97
N GLU A 108 -5.98 10.98 19.94
CA GLU A 108 -6.05 12.06 18.95
C GLU A 108 -7.27 11.87 18.03
N THR A 109 -7.59 10.63 17.67
CA THR A 109 -8.82 10.27 16.93
C THR A 109 -10.09 10.68 17.71
N LEU A 110 -10.17 10.44 19.03
CA LEU A 110 -11.32 10.83 19.86
C LEU A 110 -11.35 12.34 20.19
N LYS A 111 -10.21 13.02 20.24
CA LYS A 111 -10.16 14.49 20.39
C LYS A 111 -10.59 15.20 19.11
N LEU A 112 -10.19 14.68 17.94
CA LEU A 112 -10.62 15.17 16.64
C LEU A 112 -12.13 14.97 16.44
N GLN A 113 -12.74 13.91 17.01
CA GLN A 113 -14.20 13.75 17.04
C GLN A 113 -14.91 14.93 17.72
N HIS A 114 -14.24 15.65 18.61
CA HIS A 114 -14.83 16.77 19.34
C HIS A 114 -14.49 18.14 18.75
N ALA A 115 -13.50 18.25 17.85
CA ALA A 115 -12.94 19.55 17.45
C ALA A 115 -12.89 19.84 15.93
N ALA A 116 -12.85 18.85 15.04
CA ALA A 116 -12.79 19.10 13.59
C ALA A 116 -13.30 17.92 12.75
N SER A 117 -14.32 18.19 11.91
CA SER A 117 -14.75 17.39 10.75
C SER A 117 -14.72 15.87 10.94
N HIS A 118 -15.79 15.29 11.50
CA HIS A 118 -15.98 13.83 11.55
C HIS A 118 -15.66 13.13 10.22
N PHE A 119 -15.89 13.80 9.10
CA PHE A 119 -15.61 13.31 7.76
C PHE A 119 -14.14 12.93 7.55
N ASP A 120 -13.18 13.73 8.03
CA ASP A 120 -11.75 13.51 7.79
C ASP A 120 -11.22 12.31 8.58
N LEU A 121 -11.78 12.06 9.77
CA LEU A 121 -11.48 10.88 10.59
C LEU A 121 -11.99 9.59 9.94
N TRP A 122 -13.26 9.59 9.51
CA TRP A 122 -13.84 8.44 8.82
C TRP A 122 -13.10 8.15 7.52
N TYR A 123 -12.75 9.19 6.76
CA TYR A 123 -12.03 9.06 5.51
C TYR A 123 -10.65 8.42 5.69
N GLN A 124 -9.85 8.88 6.66
CA GLN A 124 -8.51 8.34 6.92
C GLN A 124 -8.57 6.91 7.48
N SER A 125 -9.42 6.67 8.48
CA SER A 125 -9.54 5.37 9.14
C SER A 125 -10.08 4.29 8.19
N LEU A 126 -11.14 4.59 7.45
CA LEU A 126 -11.71 3.65 6.46
C LEU A 126 -10.79 3.48 5.26
N GLY A 127 -10.04 4.51 4.87
CA GLY A 127 -9.02 4.43 3.82
C GLY A 127 -7.96 3.38 4.15
N ASN A 128 -7.42 3.42 5.38
CA ASN A 128 -6.42 2.45 5.85
C ASN A 128 -6.96 1.02 5.87
N ILE A 129 -8.17 0.82 6.40
CA ILE A 129 -8.88 -0.48 6.33
C ILE A 129 -8.99 -0.95 4.88
N ALA A 130 -9.52 -0.12 3.99
CA ALA A 130 -9.79 -0.46 2.60
C ALA A 130 -8.51 -0.81 1.84
N TRP A 131 -7.42 -0.08 2.06
CA TRP A 131 -6.13 -0.37 1.45
C TRP A 131 -5.54 -1.68 1.92
N PHE A 132 -5.76 -2.12 3.17
CA PHE A 132 -5.23 -3.37 3.71
C PHE A 132 -6.14 -4.61 3.49
N MET A 133 -7.40 -4.42 3.10
CA MET A 133 -8.28 -5.55 2.75
C MET A 133 -7.73 -6.42 1.60
N PRO A 134 -7.24 -5.88 0.47
CA PRO A 134 -6.61 -6.68 -0.57
C PRO A 134 -5.35 -7.42 -0.09
N LEU A 135 -4.57 -6.83 0.84
CA LEU A 135 -3.43 -7.49 1.47
C LEU A 135 -3.91 -8.73 2.25
N GLY A 136 -4.91 -8.57 3.12
CA GLY A 136 -5.49 -9.65 3.91
C GLY A 136 -6.06 -10.79 3.05
N PHE A 137 -6.67 -10.45 1.91
CA PHE A 137 -7.19 -11.43 0.96
C PHE A 137 -6.06 -12.14 0.18
N GLY A 138 -5.07 -11.36 -0.29
CA GLY A 138 -4.03 -11.82 -1.20
C GLY A 138 -3.04 -12.79 -0.56
N ILE A 139 -2.75 -12.66 0.73
CA ILE A 139 -1.80 -13.53 1.45
C ILE A 139 -2.16 -15.01 1.36
N PRO A 140 -3.35 -15.46 1.81
CA PRO A 140 -3.74 -16.87 1.70
C PRO A 140 -4.03 -17.30 0.26
N TRP A 141 -4.35 -16.35 -0.63
CA TRP A 141 -4.61 -16.61 -2.05
C TRP A 141 -3.35 -16.96 -2.85
N VAL A 142 -2.23 -16.30 -2.58
CA VAL A 142 -0.93 -16.57 -3.22
C VAL A 142 -0.15 -17.65 -2.47
N SER A 143 -0.24 -17.69 -1.13
CA SER A 143 0.54 -18.62 -0.30
C SER A 143 -0.31 -19.71 0.34
N LYS A 144 -0.08 -20.96 -0.08
CA LYS A 144 -0.71 -22.15 0.54
C LYS A 144 -0.34 -22.32 2.02
N HIS A 145 0.84 -21.83 2.45
CA HIS A 145 1.33 -21.98 3.82
C HIS A 145 0.75 -20.95 4.80
N ARG A 146 0.31 -19.79 4.30
CA ARG A 146 -0.22 -18.68 5.13
C ARG A 146 -1.74 -18.61 5.15
N ARG A 147 -2.40 -19.78 5.10
CA ARG A 147 -3.87 -19.89 5.13
C ARG A 147 -4.50 -19.68 6.50
N ARG A 148 -3.71 -19.56 7.56
CA ARG A 148 -4.20 -19.30 8.92
C ARG A 148 -4.36 -17.80 9.14
N LEU A 149 -5.43 -17.41 9.84
CA LEU A 149 -5.71 -16.02 10.21
C LEU A 149 -4.49 -15.37 10.88
N ALA A 150 -3.90 -16.05 11.86
CA ALA A 150 -2.72 -15.55 12.58
C ALA A 150 -1.55 -15.19 11.66
N GLY A 151 -1.29 -16.01 10.62
CA GLY A 151 -0.22 -15.73 9.65
C GLY A 151 -0.54 -14.53 8.74
N THR A 152 -1.82 -14.32 8.44
CA THR A 152 -2.29 -13.16 7.66
C THR A 152 -2.22 -11.88 8.50
N VAL A 153 -2.70 -11.92 9.73
CA VAL A 153 -2.64 -10.81 10.69
C VAL A 153 -1.21 -10.42 11.00
N MET A 154 -0.32 -11.38 11.26
CA MET A 154 1.09 -11.11 11.52
C MET A 154 1.76 -10.42 10.33
N PHE A 155 1.47 -10.85 9.11
CA PHE A 155 2.01 -10.20 7.92
C PHE A 155 1.42 -8.80 7.69
N GLY A 156 0.12 -8.62 7.94
CA GLY A 156 -0.52 -7.30 7.93
C GLY A 156 0.12 -6.35 8.94
N LEU A 157 0.31 -6.81 10.18
CA LEU A 157 0.97 -6.05 11.24
C LEU A 157 2.40 -5.65 10.85
N LEU A 158 3.23 -6.60 10.41
CA LEU A 158 4.60 -6.31 9.99
C LEU A 158 4.65 -5.36 8.80
N THR A 159 3.73 -5.49 7.84
CA THR A 159 3.64 -4.59 6.69
C THR A 159 3.26 -3.18 7.14
N SER A 160 2.26 -3.04 8.01
CA SER A 160 1.86 -1.73 8.53
C SER A 160 2.97 -1.08 9.34
N LEU A 161 3.62 -1.81 10.24
CA LEU A 161 4.76 -1.30 11.01
C LEU A 161 5.90 -0.86 10.08
N SER A 162 6.14 -1.60 8.99
CA SER A 162 7.14 -1.22 7.98
C SER A 162 6.75 0.08 7.27
N ILE A 163 5.47 0.28 6.94
CA ILE A 163 4.97 1.53 6.34
C ILE A 163 5.17 2.70 7.30
N GLU A 164 4.70 2.60 8.55
CA GLU A 164 4.85 3.65 9.55
C GLU A 164 6.32 4.00 9.80
N THR A 165 7.16 2.97 9.93
CA THR A 165 8.61 3.15 10.16
C THR A 165 9.26 3.89 8.99
N LEU A 166 8.94 3.50 7.75
CA LEU A 166 9.48 4.17 6.57
C LEU A 166 8.92 5.59 6.41
N GLN A 167 7.64 5.83 6.73
CA GLN A 167 7.07 7.17 6.73
C GLN A 167 7.73 8.08 7.75
N PHE A 168 8.09 7.53 8.91
CA PHE A 168 8.86 8.25 9.91
C PHE A 168 10.26 8.61 9.38
N LEU A 169 11.00 7.63 8.87
CA LEU A 169 12.38 7.78 8.42
C LEU A 169 12.53 8.63 7.15
N LEU A 170 11.55 8.62 6.25
CA LEU A 170 11.61 9.34 4.97
C LEU A 170 10.89 10.71 5.02
N ILE A 171 10.34 11.08 6.18
CA ILE A 171 9.50 12.30 6.34
C ILE A 171 8.36 12.34 5.32
N SER A 172 7.90 11.17 4.87
CA SER A 172 6.75 11.10 3.96
C SER A 172 5.42 11.16 4.71
N GLY A 173 5.44 11.07 6.04
CA GLY A 173 4.27 11.18 6.92
C GLY A 173 4.61 11.30 8.40
N VAL A 174 3.56 11.35 9.21
CA VAL A 174 3.62 11.19 10.67
C VAL A 174 3.24 9.74 10.96
N ALA A 175 4.09 9.04 11.72
CA ALA A 175 3.80 7.67 12.10
C ALA A 175 2.70 7.65 13.17
N ASP A 176 1.66 6.85 12.95
CA ASP A 176 0.49 6.79 13.84
C ASP A 176 0.14 5.34 14.20
N ILE A 177 -0.03 5.08 15.50
CA ILE A 177 -0.47 3.78 16.00
C ILE A 177 -1.91 3.45 15.57
N ASP A 178 -2.77 4.46 15.37
CA ASP A 178 -4.14 4.27 14.91
C ASP A 178 -4.15 3.69 13.49
N ASP A 179 -3.24 4.13 12.63
CA ASP A 179 -3.08 3.60 11.26
C ASP A 179 -2.69 2.12 11.28
N VAL A 180 -1.80 1.71 12.20
CA VAL A 180 -1.45 0.30 12.41
C VAL A 180 -2.67 -0.53 12.81
N ILE A 181 -3.48 -0.02 13.73
CA ILE A 181 -4.69 -0.70 14.19
C ILE A 181 -5.68 -0.87 13.03
N PHE A 182 -5.96 0.21 12.29
CA PHE A 182 -6.89 0.18 11.16
C PHE A 182 -6.40 -0.73 10.02
N ASN A 183 -5.10 -0.72 9.73
CA ASN A 183 -4.49 -1.60 8.74
C ASN A 183 -4.60 -3.08 9.13
N VAL A 184 -4.40 -3.41 10.41
CA VAL A 184 -4.59 -4.78 10.92
C VAL A 184 -6.06 -5.21 10.83
N ILE A 185 -7.00 -4.31 11.16
CA ILE A 185 -8.44 -4.57 10.99
C ILE A 185 -8.78 -4.82 9.52
N GLY A 186 -8.24 -4.01 8.60
CA GLY A 186 -8.36 -4.22 7.16
C GLY A 186 -7.85 -5.59 6.71
N ALA A 187 -6.69 -6.03 7.21
CA ALA A 187 -6.14 -7.35 6.92
C ALA A 187 -7.06 -8.49 7.43
N ILE A 188 -7.68 -8.33 8.60
CA ILE A 188 -8.65 -9.29 9.14
C ILE A 188 -9.88 -9.37 8.24
N PHE A 189 -10.44 -8.23 7.82
CA PHE A 189 -11.59 -8.22 6.91
C PHE A 189 -11.25 -8.82 5.54
N GLY A 190 -10.08 -8.52 4.99
CA GLY A 190 -9.57 -9.14 3.78
C GLY A 190 -9.48 -10.66 3.86
N TYR A 191 -8.95 -11.17 4.96
CA TYR A 191 -8.87 -12.61 5.21
C TYR A 191 -10.27 -13.25 5.34
N SER A 192 -11.18 -12.59 6.07
CA SER A 192 -12.56 -13.06 6.21
C SER A 192 -13.26 -13.15 4.85
N LEU A 193 -13.03 -12.18 3.98
CA LEU A 193 -13.52 -12.20 2.60
C LEU A 193 -12.92 -13.37 1.80
N TYR A 194 -11.61 -13.61 1.92
CA TYR A 194 -10.95 -14.77 1.31
C TYR A 194 -11.60 -16.08 1.77
N ARG A 195 -11.82 -16.23 3.08
CA ARG A 195 -12.51 -17.39 3.65
C ARG A 195 -13.90 -17.51 3.05
N LEU A 196 -14.72 -16.47 3.02
CA LEU A 196 -16.08 -16.55 2.48
C LEU A 196 -16.11 -17.10 1.04
N PHE A 197 -15.20 -16.64 0.17
CA PHE A 197 -15.13 -17.10 -1.23
C PHE A 197 -14.51 -18.50 -1.41
N HIS A 198 -13.64 -18.94 -0.49
CA HIS A 198 -12.89 -20.20 -0.62
C HIS A 198 -13.30 -21.29 0.38
N HIS A 199 -14.27 -21.01 1.26
CA HIS A 199 -14.82 -21.96 2.24
C HIS A 199 -16.04 -22.73 1.71
N ARG A 200 -16.53 -22.41 0.50
CA ARG A 200 -17.53 -23.21 -0.20
C ARG A 200 -16.86 -24.31 -1.03
N LYS A 201 -16.47 -25.39 -0.36
CA LYS A 201 -16.42 -26.76 -0.89
C LYS A 201 -16.53 -27.72 0.29
#